data_AF-A0A4Q7GC74-F1
#
_entry.id   AF-A0A4Q7GC74-F1
#
_cell.length_a   1.000
_cell.length_b   1.000
_cell.length_c   1.000
_cell.angle_alpha   90.00
_cell.angle_beta   90.00
_cell.angle_gamma   90.00
#
_symmetry.space_group_name_H-M   'P 1'
#
loop_
_entity.id
_entity.type
_entity.pdbx_description
1 polymer ?
#
loop_
_entity_poly.entity_id
_entity_poly.type
_entity_poly.pdbx_seq_one_letter_code
_entity_poly.pdbx_strand_id
1 'polypeptide(L)'
;MLAIDISLSVNGRSVRTSAEPRTQLLELLREDLNLTGAHAGCEQGVCGACTVVVDGKPQRSCISYAGDADGGSVTTIEGFDNDPLMGELRAAFTRHHGLQCGFCTPGMLITARDIVVRLGEVTPARIREELSGNLCRCTGYVGIVEAILEVSAGKQPAATVAAAVATAVRTAPPASEFVKQAVSPAKRPASASVAATPSRQGWTSIQQRLQIASSPADVWTKLTDLKQVATCLPGAEITTIDGDHIEGRMHMALGPMKVAFKGDGNVTLDATARQGRMTGRGRDTGSGSSAEGEVEWHVLPGDADPAAASTLAITLSWRLSGRLAQFNRAGLVQDVVQRLTSDFTANLERSLKGETASSDLFKPISFWSLAWAILKGRLTGRR
;
A
#
# COMPACT_ATOMS: atom_id res chain seq x y z
N MET A 1 0.54 27.75 -8.81
CA MET A 1 1.84 27.62 -9.50
C MET A 1 1.56 26.90 -10.81
N LEU A 2 2.12 27.34 -11.94
CA LEU A 2 1.86 26.66 -13.23
C LEU A 2 2.65 25.35 -13.28
N ALA A 3 2.01 24.28 -13.73
CA ALA A 3 2.65 22.98 -13.92
C ALA A 3 3.63 23.02 -15.11
N ILE A 4 4.66 22.18 -15.05
CA ILE A 4 5.66 22.00 -16.12
C ILE A 4 5.40 20.67 -16.82
N ASP A 5 5.52 20.66 -18.15
CA ASP A 5 5.53 19.43 -18.94
C ASP A 5 6.90 18.76 -18.82
N ILE A 6 6.92 17.45 -18.60
CA ILE A 6 8.12 16.63 -18.45
C ILE A 6 8.00 15.43 -19.38
N SER A 7 9.04 15.14 -20.16
CA SER A 7 9.16 14.00 -21.06
C SER A 7 10.43 13.21 -20.76
N LEU A 8 10.30 11.98 -20.26
CA LEU A 8 11.43 11.16 -19.83
C LEU A 8 11.23 9.68 -20.19
N SER A 9 12.28 8.87 -20.12
CA SER A 9 12.18 7.41 -20.21
C SER A 9 12.20 6.78 -18.83
N VAL A 10 11.13 6.10 -18.42
CA VAL A 10 11.07 5.37 -17.14
C VAL A 10 11.01 3.87 -17.41
N ASN A 11 11.99 3.11 -16.89
CA ASN A 11 12.10 1.65 -17.09
C ASN A 11 12.05 1.25 -18.59
N GLY A 12 12.70 2.04 -19.45
CA GLY A 12 12.73 1.84 -20.90
C GLY A 12 11.45 2.25 -21.64
N ARG A 13 10.47 2.85 -20.96
CA ARG A 13 9.22 3.34 -21.56
C ARG A 13 9.20 4.86 -21.59
N SER A 14 8.85 5.45 -22.73
CA SER A 14 8.61 6.89 -22.81
C SER A 14 7.39 7.30 -21.98
N VAL A 15 7.58 8.31 -21.15
CA VAL A 15 6.57 8.91 -20.26
C VAL A 15 6.51 10.40 -20.55
N ARG A 16 5.29 10.93 -20.71
CA ARG A 16 5.04 12.37 -20.75
C ARG A 16 4.01 12.71 -19.68
N THR A 17 4.33 13.67 -18.83
CA THR A 17 3.51 14.06 -17.67
C THR A 17 3.61 15.56 -17.41
N SER A 18 2.78 16.06 -16.51
CA SER A 18 2.81 17.46 -16.05
C SER A 18 2.83 17.47 -14.53
N ALA A 19 3.78 18.17 -13.92
CA ALA A 19 3.95 18.23 -12.47
C ALA A 19 4.19 19.67 -11.98
N GLU A 20 4.03 19.93 -10.68
CA GLU A 20 4.49 21.21 -10.13
C GLU A 20 6.03 21.27 -10.17
N PRO A 21 6.65 22.45 -10.39
CA PRO A 21 8.12 22.55 -10.39
C PRO A 21 8.82 22.00 -9.15
N ARG A 22 8.12 21.96 -8.01
CA ARG A 22 8.63 21.45 -6.73
C ARG A 22 8.43 19.95 -6.52
N THR A 23 7.70 19.28 -7.40
CA THR A 23 7.42 17.84 -7.26
C THR A 23 8.73 17.08 -7.27
N GLN A 24 8.95 16.27 -6.24
CA GLN A 24 10.14 15.43 -6.16
C GLN A 24 10.07 14.32 -7.21
N LEU A 25 11.21 13.86 -7.71
CA LEU A 25 11.25 12.71 -8.61
C LEU A 25 10.65 11.46 -7.93
N LEU A 26 10.88 11.29 -6.62
CA LEU A 26 10.28 10.20 -5.85
C LEU A 26 8.75 10.24 -5.86
N GLU A 27 8.17 11.42 -5.68
CA GLU A 27 6.73 11.64 -5.68
C GLU A 27 6.13 11.34 -7.05
N LEU A 28 6.73 11.87 -8.13
CA LEU A 28 6.31 11.55 -9.50
C LEU A 28 6.30 10.02 -9.75
N LEU A 29 7.39 9.34 -9.39
CA LEU A 29 7.51 7.90 -9.63
C LEU A 29 6.46 7.10 -8.86
N ARG A 30 6.23 7.44 -7.58
CA ARG A 30 5.35 6.67 -6.70
C ARG A 30 3.88 6.98 -6.90
N GLU A 31 3.52 8.26 -6.92
CA GLU A 31 2.13 8.69 -6.83
C GLU A 31 1.50 8.84 -8.22
N ASP A 32 2.26 9.38 -9.19
CA ASP A 32 1.72 9.58 -10.55
C ASP A 32 1.93 8.34 -11.44
N LEU A 33 3.08 7.66 -11.30
CA LEU A 33 3.44 6.51 -12.13
C LEU A 33 3.23 5.15 -11.45
N ASN A 34 2.81 5.13 -10.18
CA ASN A 34 2.57 3.91 -9.39
C ASN A 34 3.77 2.93 -9.31
N LEU A 35 4.99 3.45 -9.41
CA LEU A 35 6.25 2.71 -9.22
C LEU A 35 6.68 2.82 -7.75
N THR A 36 6.04 2.00 -6.92
CA THR A 36 6.11 2.12 -5.46
C THR A 36 7.30 1.41 -4.82
N GLY A 37 8.17 0.78 -5.61
CA GLY A 37 9.37 0.10 -5.12
C GLY A 37 10.42 1.05 -4.55
N ALA A 38 10.53 2.28 -5.04
CA ALA A 38 11.32 3.31 -4.37
C ALA A 38 10.55 3.84 -3.14
N HIS A 39 11.21 3.94 -1.98
CA HIS A 39 10.53 4.28 -0.73
C HIS A 39 10.92 5.65 -0.16
N ALA A 40 9.91 6.37 0.34
CA ALA A 40 10.08 7.59 1.13
C ALA A 40 10.42 7.23 2.59
N GLY A 41 11.71 7.26 2.94
CA GLY A 41 12.16 6.93 4.30
C GLY A 41 12.52 8.13 5.17
N CYS A 42 13.36 9.03 4.67
CA CYS A 42 13.85 10.19 5.42
C CYS A 42 13.62 11.54 4.74
N GLU A 43 13.35 11.54 3.43
CA GLU A 43 13.07 12.72 2.60
C GLU A 43 14.13 13.84 2.65
N GLN A 44 15.36 13.48 3.04
CA GLN A 44 16.50 14.41 3.15
C GLN A 44 17.79 13.81 2.57
N GLY A 45 17.68 12.76 1.75
CA GLY A 45 18.81 12.11 1.05
C GLY A 45 19.66 11.13 1.87
N VAL A 46 19.40 10.98 3.17
CA VAL A 46 20.25 10.22 4.11
C VAL A 46 20.08 8.70 4.01
N CYS A 47 18.86 8.18 3.94
CA CYS A 47 18.62 6.73 4.12
C CYS A 47 18.82 5.86 2.88
N GLY A 48 18.81 6.43 1.68
CA GLY A 48 18.97 5.69 0.41
C GLY A 48 17.81 4.77 -0.01
N ALA A 49 16.70 4.71 0.74
CA ALA A 49 15.55 3.89 0.35
C ALA A 49 14.86 4.36 -0.95
N CYS A 50 15.06 5.62 -1.33
CA CYS A 50 14.55 6.24 -2.56
C CYS A 50 15.51 6.14 -3.75
N THR A 51 16.55 5.30 -3.67
CA THR A 51 17.56 5.21 -4.74
C THR A 51 16.94 4.67 -6.02
N VAL A 52 17.14 5.40 -7.11
CA VAL A 52 16.83 5.01 -8.48
C VAL A 52 18.06 5.27 -9.35
N VAL A 53 18.09 4.76 -10.58
CA VAL A 53 19.16 5.08 -11.53
C VAL A 53 18.68 6.20 -12.44
N VAL A 54 19.36 7.34 -12.43
CA VAL A 54 19.14 8.46 -13.35
C VAL A 54 20.35 8.55 -14.26
N ASP A 55 20.13 8.45 -15.57
CA ASP A 55 21.18 8.50 -16.60
C ASP A 55 22.39 7.62 -16.31
N GLY A 56 22.07 6.37 -15.92
CA GLY A 56 23.05 5.33 -15.62
C GLY A 56 23.72 5.44 -14.25
N LYS A 57 23.34 6.40 -13.40
CA LYS A 57 23.93 6.61 -12.07
C LYS A 57 22.90 6.50 -10.94
N PRO A 58 23.18 5.79 -9.84
CA PRO A 58 22.32 5.81 -8.67
C PRO A 58 22.17 7.22 -8.08
N GLN A 59 20.93 7.66 -7.84
CA GLN A 59 20.61 8.97 -7.27
C GLN A 59 19.46 8.88 -6.26
N ARG A 60 19.45 9.82 -5.30
CA ARG A 60 18.39 9.97 -4.31
C ARG A 60 17.21 10.73 -4.91
N SER A 61 16.15 10.03 -5.30
CA SER A 61 14.99 10.66 -5.93
C SER A 61 14.19 11.61 -5.02
N CYS A 62 14.36 11.55 -3.69
CA CYS A 62 13.67 12.46 -2.76
C CYS A 62 14.30 13.85 -2.66
N ILE A 63 15.51 14.05 -3.18
CA ILE A 63 16.21 15.34 -3.18
C ILE A 63 16.57 15.78 -4.59
N SER A 64 15.74 15.36 -5.55
CA SER A 64 15.83 15.75 -6.96
C SER A 64 14.44 16.09 -7.45
N TYR A 65 14.30 17.12 -8.27
CA TYR A 65 13.00 17.47 -8.80
C TYR A 65 12.65 16.59 -9.99
N ALA A 66 11.36 16.36 -10.20
CA ALA A 66 10.86 15.66 -11.38
C ALA A 66 11.28 16.39 -12.67
N GLY A 67 11.29 17.72 -12.65
CA GLY A 67 11.73 18.55 -13.78
C GLY A 67 13.21 18.39 -14.12
N ASP A 68 14.06 18.02 -13.16
CA ASP A 68 15.49 17.77 -13.41
C ASP A 68 15.72 16.50 -14.25
N ALA A 69 14.73 15.60 -14.30
CA ALA A 69 14.77 14.37 -15.07
C ALA A 69 14.17 14.51 -16.48
N ASP A 70 13.76 15.72 -16.89
CA ASP A 70 13.25 15.97 -18.24
C ASP A 70 14.30 15.63 -19.31
N GLY A 71 13.87 14.94 -20.37
CA GLY A 71 14.71 14.38 -21.41
C GLY A 71 15.58 13.18 -20.99
N GLY A 72 15.64 12.87 -19.69
CA GLY A 72 16.53 11.85 -19.13
C GLY A 72 15.95 10.44 -19.10
N SER A 73 16.73 9.54 -18.51
CA SER A 73 16.37 8.13 -18.29
C SER A 73 16.37 7.79 -16.81
N VAL A 74 15.27 7.22 -16.33
CA VAL A 74 15.09 6.77 -14.94
C VAL A 74 14.80 5.28 -14.92
N THR A 75 15.55 4.52 -14.13
CA THR A 75 15.28 3.10 -13.87
C THR A 75 15.04 2.88 -12.38
N THR A 76 13.86 2.39 -12.04
CA THR A 76 13.45 1.99 -10.69
C THR A 76 13.71 0.50 -10.47
N ILE A 77 13.42 -0.03 -9.28
CA ILE A 77 13.66 -1.45 -8.98
C ILE A 77 12.85 -2.39 -9.89
N GLU A 78 11.65 -1.95 -10.29
CA GLU A 78 10.73 -2.62 -11.20
C GLU A 78 11.31 -2.74 -12.62
N GLY A 79 12.21 -1.83 -13.01
CA GLY A 79 12.88 -1.85 -14.31
C GLY A 79 13.90 -2.99 -14.48
N PHE A 80 14.28 -3.67 -13.39
CA PHE A 80 15.32 -4.69 -13.40
C PHE A 80 14.82 -6.13 -13.36
N ASP A 81 13.53 -6.40 -13.60
CA ASP A 81 13.00 -7.78 -13.51
C ASP A 81 13.61 -8.74 -14.54
N ASN A 82 14.08 -8.23 -15.69
CA ASN A 82 14.76 -9.03 -16.72
C ASN A 82 16.29 -8.89 -16.70
N ASP A 83 16.86 -8.24 -15.68
CA ASP A 83 18.30 -8.06 -15.55
C ASP A 83 18.94 -9.29 -14.89
N PRO A 84 19.85 -10.02 -15.59
CA PRO A 84 20.45 -11.24 -15.05
C PRO A 84 21.24 -11.02 -13.75
N LEU A 85 21.97 -9.91 -13.64
CA LEU A 85 22.74 -9.57 -12.45
C LEU A 85 21.81 -9.25 -11.28
N MET A 86 20.66 -8.62 -11.52
CA MET A 86 19.63 -8.48 -10.49
C MET A 86 19.07 -9.82 -10.03
N GLY A 87 18.88 -10.76 -10.96
CA GLY A 87 18.48 -12.13 -10.62
C GLY A 87 19.47 -12.79 -9.66
N GLU A 88 20.77 -12.69 -9.96
CA GLU A 88 21.84 -13.18 -9.08
C GLU A 88 21.82 -12.50 -7.71
N LEU A 89 21.73 -11.16 -7.67
CA LEU A 89 21.69 -10.39 -6.43
C LEU A 89 20.46 -10.72 -5.57
N ARG A 90 19.26 -10.82 -6.16
CA ARG A 90 18.05 -11.20 -5.42
C ARG A 90 18.16 -12.60 -4.82
N ALA A 91 18.74 -13.54 -5.57
CA ALA A 91 18.98 -14.90 -5.09
C ALA A 91 20.01 -14.92 -3.95
N ALA A 92 21.10 -14.17 -4.06
CA ALA A 92 22.12 -14.04 -3.02
C ALA A 92 21.56 -13.36 -1.75
N PHE A 93 20.79 -12.28 -1.89
CA PHE A 93 20.10 -11.63 -0.76
C PHE A 93 19.16 -12.60 -0.04
N THR A 94 18.56 -13.55 -0.76
CA THR A 94 17.74 -14.60 -0.14
C THR A 94 18.59 -15.60 0.63
N ARG A 95 19.69 -16.11 0.05
CA ARG A 95 20.60 -17.06 0.70
C ARG A 95 21.24 -16.51 1.97
N HIS A 96 21.67 -15.25 1.94
CA HIS A 96 22.39 -14.61 3.04
C HIS A 96 21.50 -13.82 3.99
N HIS A 97 20.17 -13.96 3.90
CA HIS A 97 19.22 -13.18 4.69
C HIS A 97 19.49 -11.66 4.62
N GLY A 98 19.85 -11.17 3.43
CA GLY A 98 20.16 -9.78 3.11
C GLY A 98 18.97 -8.83 3.21
N LEU A 99 17.78 -9.30 3.59
CA LEU A 99 16.64 -8.47 3.92
C LEU A 99 15.81 -9.05 5.08
N GLN A 100 15.08 -8.16 5.77
CA GLN A 100 14.08 -8.53 6.77
C GLN A 100 12.76 -7.81 6.47
N CYS A 101 12.63 -6.53 6.87
CA CYS A 101 11.41 -5.76 6.63
C CYS A 101 11.19 -5.39 5.15
N GLY A 102 12.21 -5.54 4.30
CA GLY A 102 12.14 -5.23 2.88
C GLY A 102 12.24 -3.74 2.51
N PHE A 103 12.12 -2.83 3.48
CA PHE A 103 11.99 -1.39 3.19
C PHE A 103 13.24 -0.77 2.54
N CYS A 104 14.45 -1.09 2.99
CA CYS A 104 15.66 -0.60 2.33
C CYS A 104 16.05 -1.40 1.08
N THR A 105 15.42 -2.56 0.86
CA THR A 105 15.89 -3.56 -0.11
C THR A 105 15.92 -3.06 -1.55
N PRO A 106 14.93 -2.31 -2.06
CA PRO A 106 14.99 -1.75 -3.41
C PRO A 106 16.21 -0.87 -3.66
N GLY A 107 16.48 0.10 -2.77
CA GLY A 107 17.65 0.98 -2.88
C GLY A 107 18.98 0.23 -2.67
N MET A 108 18.98 -0.75 -1.76
CA MET A 108 20.13 -1.64 -1.54
C MET A 108 20.47 -2.46 -2.78
N LEU A 109 19.49 -3.05 -3.44
CA LEU A 109 19.70 -3.86 -4.65
C LEU A 109 20.20 -3.01 -5.81
N ILE A 110 19.63 -1.81 -6.02
CA ILE A 110 20.11 -0.88 -7.06
C ILE A 110 21.56 -0.49 -6.80
N THR A 111 21.91 -0.17 -5.55
CA THR A 111 23.29 0.16 -5.17
C THR A 111 24.23 -1.03 -5.31
N ALA A 112 23.80 -2.23 -4.89
CA ALA A 112 24.55 -3.48 -5.05
C ALA A 112 24.88 -3.77 -6.52
N ARG A 113 23.91 -3.53 -7.41
CA ARG A 113 24.12 -3.65 -8.86
C ARG A 113 25.21 -2.72 -9.34
N ASP A 114 25.12 -1.44 -8.96
CA ASP A 114 26.09 -0.42 -9.36
C ASP A 114 27.51 -0.80 -8.90
N ILE A 115 27.65 -1.24 -7.64
CA ILE A 115 28.91 -1.73 -7.09
C ILE A 115 29.49 -2.82 -7.99
N VAL A 116 28.72 -3.87 -8.28
CA VAL A 116 29.21 -5.02 -9.05
C VAL A 116 29.52 -4.63 -10.51
N VAL A 117 28.68 -3.81 -11.14
CA VAL A 117 28.90 -3.37 -12.54
C VAL A 117 30.14 -2.49 -12.65
N ARG A 118 30.32 -1.54 -11.73
CA ARG A 118 31.39 -0.54 -11.80
C ARG A 118 32.72 -1.06 -11.29
N LEU A 119 32.71 -1.94 -10.29
CA LEU A 119 33.92 -2.40 -9.62
C LEU A 119 34.31 -3.85 -9.93
N GLY A 120 33.39 -4.68 -10.44
CA GLY A 120 33.62 -6.11 -10.58
C GLY A 120 33.75 -6.79 -9.21
N GLU A 121 34.73 -7.68 -9.07
CA GLU A 121 35.10 -8.29 -7.81
C GLU A 121 35.58 -7.26 -6.79
N VAL A 122 34.97 -7.25 -5.60
CA VAL A 122 35.14 -6.18 -4.63
C VAL A 122 35.28 -6.72 -3.20
N THR A 123 36.12 -6.06 -2.40
CA THR A 123 36.37 -6.48 -1.02
C THR A 123 35.19 -6.12 -0.09
N PRO A 124 34.98 -6.86 1.02
CA PRO A 124 33.94 -6.52 2.00
C PRO A 124 34.04 -5.10 2.58
N ALA A 125 35.27 -4.60 2.76
CA ALA A 125 35.52 -3.24 3.24
C ALA A 125 35.03 -2.20 2.22
N ARG A 126 35.34 -2.40 0.93
CA ARG A 126 34.87 -1.51 -0.14
C ARG A 126 33.36 -1.59 -0.34
N ILE A 127 32.75 -2.77 -0.21
CA ILE A 127 31.28 -2.90 -0.24
C ILE A 127 30.63 -2.03 0.84
N ARG A 128 31.17 -2.02 2.08
CA ARG A 128 30.63 -1.20 3.17
C ARG A 128 30.75 0.30 2.89
N GLU A 129 31.87 0.72 2.32
CA GLU A 129 32.09 2.11 1.93
C GLU A 129 31.05 2.56 0.87
N GLU A 130 30.86 1.76 -0.17
CA GLU A 130 29.89 2.05 -1.25
C GLU A 130 28.43 1.97 -0.76
N LEU A 131 28.14 1.15 0.26
CA LEU A 131 26.83 1.08 0.89
C LEU A 131 26.58 2.15 1.95
N SER A 132 27.56 3.01 2.27
CA SER A 132 27.42 4.02 3.35
C SER A 132 26.23 4.96 3.19
N GLY A 133 25.74 5.15 1.96
CA GLY A 133 24.56 5.94 1.66
C GLY A 133 23.22 5.19 1.77
N ASN A 134 23.20 3.89 2.04
CA ASN A 134 21.97 3.11 2.20
C ASN A 134 21.86 2.60 3.63
N LEU A 135 20.86 3.08 4.37
CA LEU A 135 20.67 2.72 5.76
C LEU A 135 19.73 1.52 5.91
N CYS A 136 20.16 0.52 6.67
CA CYS A 136 19.33 -0.60 7.09
C CYS A 136 19.25 -0.66 8.61
N ARG A 137 18.02 -0.73 9.15
CA ARG A 137 17.79 -0.83 10.60
C ARG A 137 17.61 -2.27 11.10
N CYS A 138 17.46 -3.22 10.19
CA CYS A 138 17.04 -4.59 10.54
C CYS A 138 18.20 -5.60 10.46
N THR A 139 19.01 -5.56 9.40
CA THR A 139 19.95 -6.65 9.09
C THR A 139 21.32 -6.52 9.74
N GLY A 140 21.71 -5.31 10.18
CA GLY A 140 23.09 -5.04 10.59
C GLY A 140 24.11 -5.16 9.44
N TYR A 141 23.65 -5.14 8.19
CA TYR A 141 24.43 -5.19 6.94
C TYR A 141 25.18 -6.48 6.62
N VAL A 142 25.40 -7.38 7.57
CA VAL A 142 26.24 -8.60 7.37
C VAL A 142 25.80 -9.39 6.13
N GLY A 143 24.54 -9.84 6.10
CA GLY A 143 24.00 -10.61 4.98
C GLY A 143 23.90 -9.83 3.65
N ILE A 144 23.78 -8.50 3.70
CA ILE A 144 23.79 -7.65 2.50
C ILE A 144 25.19 -7.67 1.88
N VAL A 145 26.23 -7.49 2.69
CA VAL A 145 27.61 -7.53 2.23
C VAL A 145 27.95 -8.92 1.71
N GLU A 146 27.60 -9.99 2.43
CA GLU A 146 27.87 -11.37 2.02
C GLU A 146 27.23 -11.69 0.66
N ALA A 147 25.99 -11.23 0.43
CA ALA A 147 25.33 -11.39 -0.86
C ALA A 147 26.04 -10.66 -2.00
N ILE A 148 26.49 -9.42 -1.77
CA ILE A 148 27.23 -8.65 -2.78
C ILE A 148 28.59 -9.27 -3.04
N LEU A 149 29.28 -9.73 -2.00
CA LEU A 149 30.57 -10.39 -2.10
C LEU A 149 30.46 -11.65 -2.96
N GLU A 150 29.47 -12.52 -2.66
CA GLU A 150 29.21 -13.73 -3.44
C GLU A 150 29.00 -13.41 -4.92
N VAL A 151 28.13 -12.44 -5.22
CA VAL A 151 27.82 -12.09 -6.62
C VAL A 151 29.01 -11.41 -7.30
N SER A 152 29.81 -10.62 -6.58
CA SER A 152 30.96 -9.92 -7.18
C SER A 152 32.11 -10.84 -7.58
N ALA A 153 32.22 -12.02 -6.95
CA ALA A 153 33.36 -12.92 -7.13
C ALA A 153 33.58 -13.29 -8.61
N GLY A 154 34.80 -13.08 -9.12
CA GLY A 154 35.17 -13.37 -10.51
C GLY A 154 34.59 -12.42 -11.56
N LYS A 155 33.81 -11.40 -11.19
CA LYS A 155 33.29 -10.41 -12.14
C LYS A 155 34.35 -9.35 -12.45
N GLN A 156 34.30 -8.84 -13.69
CA GLN A 156 35.15 -7.75 -14.15
C GLN A 156 34.33 -6.45 -14.22
N PRO A 157 34.93 -5.28 -13.97
CA PRO A 157 34.29 -3.99 -14.20
C PRO A 157 33.77 -3.87 -15.65
N ALA A 158 32.57 -3.34 -15.82
CA ALA A 158 32.06 -3.00 -17.15
C ALA A 158 32.83 -1.79 -17.71
N ALA A 159 33.32 -1.91 -18.95
CA ALA A 159 34.06 -0.83 -19.63
C ALA A 159 33.25 0.46 -19.82
N THR A 160 31.91 0.37 -19.78
CA THR A 160 30.98 1.51 -19.80
C THR A 160 29.73 1.19 -18.98
N VAL A 161 29.47 1.98 -17.92
CA VAL A 161 28.31 1.83 -17.02
C VAL A 161 26.97 2.03 -17.76
N ALA A 162 26.97 2.76 -18.87
CA ALA A 162 25.79 3.00 -19.71
C ALA A 162 25.35 1.77 -20.55
N ALA A 163 26.27 0.86 -20.89
CA ALA A 163 25.96 -0.24 -21.83
C ALA A 163 25.15 -1.39 -21.18
N ALA A 164 25.18 -1.52 -19.85
CA ALA A 164 24.50 -2.61 -19.14
C ALA A 164 22.99 -2.39 -18.92
N VAL A 165 22.45 -1.22 -19.24
CA VAL A 165 21.00 -0.94 -19.21
C VAL A 165 20.39 -1.06 -20.63
N ALA A 166 21.22 -1.04 -21.67
CA ALA A 166 20.78 -0.91 -23.06
C ALA A 166 20.50 -2.25 -23.78
N THR A 167 20.93 -3.40 -23.25
CA THR A 167 20.90 -4.68 -23.99
C THR A 167 19.52 -5.34 -24.11
N ALA A 168 18.45 -4.71 -23.60
CA ALA A 168 17.07 -5.13 -23.83
C ALA A 168 16.20 -4.01 -24.42
N VAL A 169 16.77 -3.10 -25.23
CA VAL A 169 15.95 -2.24 -26.09
C VAL A 169 15.49 -3.08 -27.28
N ARG A 170 14.33 -3.74 -27.15
CA ARG A 170 13.52 -4.05 -28.33
C ARG A 170 13.23 -2.72 -29.02
N THR A 171 13.44 -2.64 -30.33
CA THR A 171 12.92 -1.54 -31.16
C THR A 171 11.47 -1.29 -30.76
N ALA A 172 11.24 -0.16 -30.11
CA ALA A 172 9.93 0.22 -29.64
C ALA A 172 9.00 0.32 -30.86
N PRO A 173 7.78 -0.22 -30.78
CA PRO A 173 6.71 0.22 -31.68
C PRO A 173 6.60 1.76 -31.57
N PRO A 174 6.07 2.46 -32.59
CA PRO A 174 5.81 3.89 -32.48
C PRO A 174 5.05 4.14 -31.18
N ALA A 175 5.45 5.20 -30.47
CA ALA A 175 5.02 5.52 -29.12
C ALA A 175 3.56 5.13 -28.89
N SER A 176 3.31 4.12 -28.03
CA SER A 176 2.01 4.09 -27.38
C SER A 176 2.03 5.31 -26.49
N GLU A 177 1.35 6.36 -26.90
CA GLU A 177 0.95 7.41 -25.99
C GLU A 177 0.43 6.70 -24.73
N PHE A 178 1.00 7.03 -23.57
CA PHE A 178 0.14 7.09 -22.40
C PHE A 178 -0.85 8.22 -22.71
N VAL A 179 -1.84 7.89 -23.54
CA VAL A 179 -3.10 8.61 -23.57
C VAL A 179 -3.51 8.52 -22.11
N LYS A 180 -3.54 9.66 -21.41
CA LYS A 180 -4.40 9.81 -20.25
C LYS A 180 -5.69 9.17 -20.70
N GLN A 181 -5.99 7.97 -20.22
CA GLN A 181 -7.21 7.32 -20.60
C GLN A 181 -8.27 8.31 -20.14
N ALA A 182 -8.82 9.05 -21.11
CA ALA A 182 -9.95 9.90 -20.88
C ALA A 182 -11.06 8.90 -20.63
N VAL A 183 -11.13 8.48 -19.38
CA VAL A 183 -12.38 8.11 -18.78
C VAL A 183 -13.20 9.39 -18.93
N SER A 184 -13.98 9.48 -20.03
CA SER A 184 -15.22 10.24 -19.99
C SER A 184 -15.84 9.89 -18.66
N PRO A 185 -16.22 10.85 -17.81
CA PRO A 185 -16.62 10.60 -16.45
C PRO A 185 -17.89 9.76 -16.47
N ALA A 186 -17.74 8.44 -16.55
CA ALA A 186 -18.60 7.57 -15.81
C ALA A 186 -18.41 8.03 -14.38
N LYS A 187 -19.46 8.66 -13.82
CA LYS A 187 -19.59 9.06 -12.42
C LYS A 187 -18.89 8.01 -11.55
N ARG A 188 -17.62 8.26 -11.23
CA ARG A 188 -16.88 7.48 -10.25
C ARG A 188 -17.35 8.05 -8.92
N PRO A 189 -17.99 7.27 -8.04
CA PRO A 189 -18.27 7.76 -6.70
C PRO A 189 -16.93 8.20 -6.10
N ALA A 190 -16.92 9.43 -5.59
CA ALA A 190 -15.73 10.07 -5.04
C ALA A 190 -15.09 9.15 -4.00
N SER A 191 -13.86 8.73 -4.26
CA SER A 191 -13.03 7.97 -3.33
C SER A 191 -12.77 8.80 -2.08
N ALA A 192 -12.97 8.17 -0.93
CA ALA A 192 -12.72 8.69 0.41
C ALA A 192 -11.40 9.46 0.53
N SER A 193 -11.46 10.72 0.97
CA SER A 193 -10.28 11.42 1.47
C SER A 193 -10.02 10.96 2.91
N VAL A 194 -8.86 10.38 3.16
CA VAL A 194 -8.39 10.08 4.51
C VAL A 194 -7.68 11.31 5.05
N ALA A 195 -8.34 12.06 5.94
CA ALA A 195 -7.70 13.13 6.70
C ALA A 195 -7.26 12.58 8.07
N ALA A 196 -6.00 12.80 8.43
CA ALA A 196 -5.49 12.51 9.77
C ALA A 196 -5.83 13.66 10.71
N THR A 197 -6.61 13.37 11.76
CA THR A 197 -7.07 14.32 12.81
C THR A 197 -6.36 13.99 14.14
N PRO A 198 -6.15 14.94 15.08
CA PRO A 198 -5.25 14.74 16.22
C PRO A 198 -5.66 13.54 17.08
N SER A 199 -4.81 12.52 17.11
CA SER A 199 -5.04 11.33 17.93
C SER A 199 -4.91 11.67 19.41
N ARG A 200 -5.87 11.22 20.24
CA ARG A 200 -5.65 11.05 21.69
C ARG A 200 -4.34 10.26 21.90
N GLN A 201 -3.54 10.62 22.90
CA GLN A 201 -2.23 10.00 23.13
C GLN A 201 -2.35 8.45 23.21
N GLY A 202 -1.69 7.75 22.29
CA GLY A 202 -1.71 6.28 22.22
C GLY A 202 -2.89 5.64 21.46
N TRP A 203 -3.78 6.44 20.86
CA TRP A 203 -4.82 5.98 19.96
C TRP A 203 -4.42 6.21 18.50
N THR A 204 -4.91 5.36 17.61
CA THR A 204 -4.83 5.57 16.16
C THR A 204 -6.21 6.00 15.67
N SER A 205 -6.28 6.96 14.75
CA SER A 205 -7.55 7.44 14.20
C SER A 205 -7.49 7.57 12.69
N ILE A 206 -8.58 7.18 12.01
CA ILE A 206 -8.76 7.27 10.56
C ILE A 206 -10.15 7.81 10.28
N GLN A 207 -10.24 8.76 9.34
CA GLN A 207 -11.51 9.26 8.82
C GLN A 207 -11.75 8.73 7.41
N GLN A 208 -13.01 8.39 7.12
CA GLN A 208 -13.47 7.89 5.83
C GLN A 208 -14.74 8.65 5.43
N ARG A 209 -14.90 8.87 4.12
CA ARG A 209 -16.14 9.42 3.54
C ARG A 209 -16.60 8.47 2.44
N LEU A 210 -17.75 7.85 2.63
CA LEU A 210 -18.29 6.85 1.72
C LEU A 210 -19.48 7.44 0.98
N GLN A 211 -19.46 7.34 -0.35
CA GLN A 211 -20.60 7.73 -1.18
C GLN A 211 -21.56 6.55 -1.27
N ILE A 212 -22.82 6.77 -0.97
CA ILE A 212 -23.88 5.76 -1.00
C ILE A 212 -24.98 6.24 -1.94
N ALA A 213 -25.33 5.41 -2.93
CA ALA A 213 -26.41 5.70 -3.88
C ALA A 213 -27.80 5.43 -3.28
N SER A 214 -28.10 6.04 -2.12
CA SER A 214 -29.39 5.98 -1.44
C SER A 214 -29.63 7.26 -0.64
N SER A 215 -30.89 7.56 -0.34
CA SER A 215 -31.25 8.80 0.37
C SER A 215 -30.70 8.83 1.80
N PRO A 216 -30.42 10.02 2.38
CA PRO A 216 -29.92 10.11 3.76
C PRO A 216 -30.86 9.49 4.79
N ALA A 217 -32.17 9.49 4.52
CA ALA A 217 -33.16 8.86 5.38
C ALA A 217 -33.02 7.32 5.35
N ASP A 218 -32.93 6.73 4.15
CA ASP A 218 -32.81 5.27 4.01
C ASP A 218 -31.50 4.74 4.59
N VAL A 219 -30.40 5.46 4.33
CA VAL A 219 -29.08 5.14 4.90
C VAL A 219 -29.13 5.22 6.42
N TRP A 220 -29.73 6.27 6.98
CA TRP A 220 -29.87 6.41 8.42
C TRP A 220 -30.71 5.29 9.04
N THR A 221 -31.90 5.02 8.49
CA THR A 221 -32.76 3.91 8.95
C THR A 221 -31.99 2.60 8.94
N LYS A 222 -31.21 2.34 7.89
CA LYS A 222 -30.38 1.14 7.82
C LYS A 222 -29.30 1.10 8.90
N LEU A 223 -28.62 2.22 9.15
CA LEU A 223 -27.57 2.32 10.16
C LEU A 223 -28.09 2.19 11.59
N THR A 224 -29.40 2.37 11.83
CA THR A 224 -30.00 2.09 13.15
C THR A 224 -30.26 0.61 13.42
N ASP A 225 -30.31 -0.25 12.38
CA ASP A 225 -30.34 -1.71 12.55
C ASP A 225 -28.91 -2.25 12.72
N LEU A 226 -28.38 -2.12 13.94
CA LEU A 226 -26.99 -2.47 14.24
C LEU A 226 -26.68 -3.94 13.93
N LYS A 227 -27.62 -4.87 14.13
CA LYS A 227 -27.41 -6.29 13.82
C LYS A 227 -27.23 -6.48 12.33
N GLN A 228 -28.07 -5.86 11.52
CA GLN A 228 -27.97 -5.95 10.06
C GLN A 228 -26.73 -5.23 9.54
N VAL A 229 -26.37 -4.08 10.10
CA VAL A 229 -25.13 -3.34 9.76
C VAL A 229 -23.90 -4.17 10.07
N ALA A 230 -23.88 -4.89 11.19
CA ALA A 230 -22.76 -5.77 11.55
C ALA A 230 -22.51 -6.84 10.48
N THR A 231 -23.57 -7.37 9.86
CA THR A 231 -23.42 -8.35 8.74
C THR A 231 -22.76 -7.76 7.50
N CYS A 232 -22.74 -6.43 7.35
CA CYS A 232 -22.05 -5.77 6.25
C CYS A 232 -20.53 -5.79 6.46
N LEU A 233 -20.05 -5.97 7.69
CA LEU A 233 -18.63 -6.01 8.02
C LEU A 233 -18.16 -7.48 8.15
N PRO A 234 -17.24 -7.96 7.30
CA PRO A 234 -16.82 -9.35 7.31
C PRO A 234 -16.28 -9.81 8.67
N GLY A 235 -16.87 -10.89 9.20
CA GLY A 235 -16.45 -11.50 10.46
C GLY A 235 -16.92 -10.78 11.72
N ALA A 236 -17.66 -9.67 11.61
CA ALA A 236 -18.30 -8.98 12.73
C ALA A 236 -19.71 -9.52 12.99
N GLU A 237 -20.09 -9.57 14.25
CA GLU A 237 -21.42 -9.97 14.68
C GLU A 237 -21.77 -9.32 16.00
N ILE A 238 -22.97 -8.75 16.09
CA ILE A 238 -23.57 -8.29 17.33
C ILE A 238 -24.45 -9.41 17.87
N THR A 239 -24.06 -9.96 19.02
CA THR A 239 -24.75 -11.09 19.65
C THR A 239 -25.94 -10.61 20.48
N THR A 240 -25.73 -9.52 21.22
CA THR A 240 -26.71 -9.01 22.20
C THR A 240 -26.83 -7.49 22.03
N ILE A 241 -28.06 -6.97 22.15
CA ILE A 241 -28.35 -5.54 22.26
C ILE A 241 -29.30 -5.40 23.44
N ASP A 242 -28.92 -4.61 24.44
CA ASP A 242 -29.74 -4.29 25.61
C ASP A 242 -29.65 -2.77 25.86
N GLY A 243 -30.68 -2.04 25.42
CA GLY A 243 -30.67 -0.57 25.44
C GLY A 243 -29.55 0.02 24.59
N ASP A 244 -28.67 0.81 25.22
CA ASP A 244 -27.46 1.36 24.63
C ASP A 244 -26.26 0.42 24.70
N HIS A 245 -26.36 -0.69 25.43
CA HIS A 245 -25.31 -1.67 25.58
C HIS A 245 -25.34 -2.72 24.46
N ILE A 246 -24.18 -3.08 23.94
CA ILE A 246 -24.03 -4.09 22.90
C ILE A 246 -22.92 -5.09 23.26
N GLU A 247 -23.16 -6.36 22.91
CA GLU A 247 -22.13 -7.39 22.93
C GLU A 247 -21.89 -7.92 21.53
N GLY A 248 -20.63 -8.24 21.22
CA GLY A 248 -20.30 -8.73 19.90
C GLY A 248 -19.01 -9.53 19.85
N ARG A 249 -18.78 -10.06 18.65
CA ARG A 249 -17.57 -10.79 18.29
C ARG A 249 -17.07 -10.34 16.94
N MET A 250 -15.75 -10.36 16.78
CA MET A 250 -15.09 -10.05 15.52
C MET A 250 -14.01 -11.08 15.24
N HIS A 251 -14.11 -11.74 14.10
CA HIS A 251 -13.10 -12.64 13.58
C HIS A 251 -12.44 -11.99 12.37
N MET A 252 -11.12 -11.85 12.39
CA MET A 252 -10.38 -11.38 11.23
C MET A 252 -9.11 -12.21 11.05
N ALA A 253 -8.68 -12.36 9.79
CA ALA A 253 -7.42 -12.98 9.43
C ALA A 253 -6.55 -11.99 8.66
N LEU A 254 -5.31 -11.82 9.10
CA LEU A 254 -4.31 -10.99 8.45
C LEU A 254 -3.11 -11.85 8.07
N GLY A 255 -3.11 -12.37 6.85
CA GLY A 255 -2.11 -13.34 6.40
C GLY A 255 -2.12 -14.59 7.29
N PRO A 256 -0.99 -14.96 7.93
CA PRO A 256 -0.93 -16.12 8.81
C PRO A 256 -1.62 -15.90 10.17
N MET A 257 -1.95 -14.66 10.53
CA MET A 257 -2.58 -14.35 11.82
C MET A 257 -4.08 -14.51 11.74
N LYS A 258 -4.65 -15.17 12.75
CA LYS A 258 -6.09 -15.23 12.99
C LYS A 258 -6.36 -14.64 14.36
N VAL A 259 -7.27 -13.67 14.44
CA VAL A 259 -7.66 -13.04 15.70
C VAL A 259 -9.17 -13.13 15.84
N ALA A 260 -9.61 -13.34 17.07
CA ALA A 260 -10.99 -13.55 17.45
C ALA A 260 -11.25 -12.74 18.72
N PHE A 261 -11.77 -11.53 18.53
CA PHE A 261 -12.15 -10.65 19.61
C PHE A 261 -13.56 -10.97 20.08
N LYS A 262 -13.73 -11.08 21.39
CA LYS A 262 -15.03 -10.98 22.05
C LYS A 262 -15.02 -9.76 22.93
N GLY A 263 -16.11 -8.99 22.91
CA GLY A 263 -16.17 -7.72 23.60
C GLY A 263 -17.58 -7.17 23.74
N ASP A 264 -17.64 -6.04 24.43
CA ASP A 264 -18.85 -5.29 24.72
C ASP A 264 -18.60 -3.80 24.49
N GLY A 265 -19.67 -3.04 24.43
CA GLY A 265 -19.62 -1.63 24.08
C GLY A 265 -20.93 -0.90 24.32
N ASN A 266 -20.93 0.39 24.02
CA ASN A 266 -22.12 1.23 24.10
C ASN A 266 -22.32 1.98 22.78
N VAL A 267 -23.57 2.20 22.42
CA VAL A 267 -23.99 2.93 21.22
C VAL A 267 -24.92 4.08 21.58
N THR A 268 -24.69 5.23 20.96
CA THR A 268 -25.54 6.41 21.08
C THR A 268 -25.94 6.85 19.68
N LEU A 269 -27.22 7.14 19.47
CA LEU A 269 -27.78 7.56 18.19
C LEU A 269 -28.52 8.89 18.37
N ASP A 270 -28.22 9.85 17.50
CA ASP A 270 -28.97 11.10 17.35
C ASP A 270 -29.68 11.08 15.98
N ALA A 271 -30.98 10.79 16.01
CA ALA A 271 -31.80 10.74 14.81
C ALA A 271 -31.99 12.11 14.14
N THR A 272 -31.90 13.20 14.89
CA THR A 272 -32.08 14.57 14.36
C THR A 272 -30.85 14.97 13.56
N ALA A 273 -29.66 14.72 14.12
CA ALA A 273 -28.40 14.97 13.45
C ALA A 273 -27.99 13.86 12.47
N ARG A 274 -28.67 12.70 12.48
CA ARG A 274 -28.25 11.46 11.79
C ARG A 274 -26.79 11.10 12.10
N GLN A 275 -26.47 11.18 13.38
CA GLN A 275 -25.15 10.88 13.92
C GLN A 275 -25.23 9.70 14.87
N GLY A 276 -24.25 8.81 14.79
CA GLY A 276 -24.10 7.75 15.77
C GLY A 276 -22.68 7.64 16.25
N ARG A 277 -22.55 7.11 17.46
CA ARG A 277 -21.26 6.87 18.12
C ARG A 277 -21.33 5.54 18.82
N MET A 278 -20.33 4.71 18.60
CA MET A 278 -20.19 3.40 19.22
C MET A 278 -18.81 3.28 19.83
N THR A 279 -18.74 2.88 21.09
CA THR A 279 -17.48 2.56 21.78
C THR A 279 -17.49 1.10 22.15
N GLY A 280 -16.32 0.47 22.19
CA GLY A 280 -16.24 -0.92 22.59
C GLY A 280 -14.85 -1.33 23.06
N ARG A 281 -14.82 -2.43 23.81
CA ARG A 281 -13.59 -3.08 24.24
C ARG A 281 -13.71 -4.58 24.01
N GLY A 282 -12.62 -5.19 23.55
CA GLY A 282 -12.58 -6.63 23.35
C GLY A 282 -11.24 -7.23 23.72
N ARG A 283 -11.24 -8.55 23.95
CA ARG A 283 -10.03 -9.34 24.15
C ARG A 283 -9.96 -10.44 23.11
N ASP A 284 -8.79 -10.59 22.52
CA ASP A 284 -8.48 -11.66 21.58
C ASP A 284 -8.20 -12.96 22.34
N THR A 285 -8.89 -14.03 21.96
CA THR A 285 -8.82 -15.33 22.62
C THR A 285 -7.52 -16.08 22.34
N GLY A 286 -6.83 -15.80 21.22
CA GLY A 286 -5.59 -16.48 20.85
C GLY A 286 -4.32 -15.83 21.41
N SER A 287 -4.16 -14.52 21.19
CA SER A 287 -2.95 -13.77 21.57
C SER A 287 -3.00 -13.16 22.97
N GLY A 288 -4.19 -13.10 23.60
CA GLY A 288 -4.43 -12.41 24.87
C GLY A 288 -4.38 -10.87 24.78
N SER A 289 -4.26 -10.33 23.56
CA SER A 289 -4.24 -8.88 23.33
C SER A 289 -5.62 -8.27 23.58
N SER A 290 -5.67 -6.99 23.93
CA SER A 290 -6.93 -6.25 24.05
C SER A 290 -7.01 -5.10 23.05
N ALA A 291 -8.23 -4.83 22.62
CA ALA A 291 -8.58 -3.74 21.74
C ALA A 291 -9.60 -2.84 22.45
N GLU A 292 -9.42 -1.53 22.33
CA GLU A 292 -10.41 -0.52 22.65
C GLU A 292 -10.68 0.27 21.37
N GLY A 293 -11.93 0.57 21.08
CA GLY A 293 -12.35 1.16 19.82
C GLY A 293 -13.49 2.15 20.01
N GLU A 294 -13.56 3.11 19.09
CA GLU A 294 -14.56 4.15 18.99
C GLU A 294 -14.85 4.37 17.50
N VAL A 295 -16.13 4.32 17.13
CA VAL A 295 -16.63 4.56 15.78
C VAL A 295 -17.66 5.66 15.86
N GLU A 296 -17.43 6.75 15.15
CA GLU A 296 -18.42 7.82 14.97
C GLU A 296 -18.84 7.84 13.51
N TRP A 297 -20.13 8.04 13.25
CA TRP A 297 -20.62 8.18 11.89
C TRP A 297 -21.66 9.30 11.77
N HIS A 298 -21.74 9.89 10.59
CA HIS A 298 -22.68 10.94 10.25
C HIS A 298 -23.17 10.74 8.82
N VAL A 299 -24.50 10.68 8.64
CA VAL A 299 -25.13 10.61 7.32
C VAL A 299 -25.44 12.01 6.82
N LEU A 300 -24.64 12.46 5.86
CA LEU A 300 -24.77 13.74 5.18
C LEU A 300 -25.50 13.55 3.84
N PRO A 301 -26.17 14.59 3.32
CA PRO A 301 -26.62 14.61 1.92
C PRO A 301 -25.47 14.38 0.94
N GLY A 302 -25.73 13.72 -0.18
CA GLY A 302 -24.76 13.49 -1.24
C GLY A 302 -24.47 14.76 -2.05
N ASP A 303 -23.23 14.94 -2.48
CA ASP A 303 -22.79 16.16 -3.17
C ASP A 303 -23.41 16.32 -4.57
N ALA A 304 -23.70 15.20 -5.25
CA ALA A 304 -24.22 15.19 -6.62
C ALA A 304 -25.76 15.19 -6.72
N ASP A 305 -26.44 14.59 -5.73
CA ASP A 305 -27.89 14.53 -5.62
C ASP A 305 -28.27 14.42 -4.13
N PRO A 306 -28.55 15.55 -3.46
CA PRO A 306 -28.83 15.57 -2.02
C PRO A 306 -30.07 14.75 -1.60
N ALA A 307 -30.98 14.44 -2.54
CA ALA A 307 -32.20 13.70 -2.26
C ALA A 307 -32.05 12.19 -2.49
N ALA A 308 -31.26 11.79 -3.50
CA ALA A 308 -31.10 10.38 -3.88
C ALA A 308 -29.74 9.76 -3.48
N ALA A 309 -28.80 10.55 -2.97
CA ALA A 309 -27.48 10.08 -2.56
C ALA A 309 -27.09 10.62 -1.18
N SER A 310 -26.15 9.91 -0.53
CA SER A 310 -25.65 10.24 0.80
C SER A 310 -24.12 10.17 0.86
N THR A 311 -23.53 10.99 1.71
CA THR A 311 -22.16 10.81 2.18
C THR A 311 -22.18 10.29 3.61
N LEU A 312 -21.71 9.06 3.83
CA LEU A 312 -21.48 8.50 5.14
C LEU A 312 -20.05 8.85 5.60
N ALA A 313 -19.93 9.85 6.47
CA ALA A 313 -18.66 10.21 7.09
C ALA A 313 -18.45 9.34 8.34
N ILE A 314 -17.32 8.64 8.42
CA ILE A 314 -16.99 7.71 9.51
C ILE A 314 -15.63 8.09 10.09
N THR A 315 -15.54 8.20 11.41
CA THR A 315 -14.28 8.29 12.15
C THR A 315 -14.09 7.03 12.96
N LEU A 316 -13.01 6.31 12.68
CA LEU A 316 -12.60 5.10 13.41
C LEU A 316 -11.40 5.46 14.28
N SER A 317 -11.50 5.26 15.58
CA SER A 317 -10.40 5.43 16.51
C SER A 317 -10.22 4.17 17.35
N TRP A 318 -8.99 3.71 17.54
CA TRP A 318 -8.74 2.51 18.34
C TRP A 318 -7.38 2.53 19.03
N ARG A 319 -7.23 1.64 20.00
CA ARG A 319 -5.98 1.33 20.69
C ARG A 319 -5.85 -0.17 20.88
N LEU A 320 -4.68 -0.71 20.54
CA LEU A 320 -4.32 -2.11 20.77
C LEU A 320 -3.25 -2.20 21.86
N SER A 321 -3.38 -3.19 22.74
CA SER A 321 -2.39 -3.52 23.75
C SER A 321 -2.09 -5.02 23.78
N GLY A 322 -0.90 -5.39 24.25
CA GLY A 322 -0.40 -6.77 24.23
C GLY A 322 0.34 -7.10 22.94
N ARG A 323 0.38 -8.39 22.58
CA ARG A 323 1.18 -8.89 21.44
C ARG A 323 0.75 -8.30 20.10
N LEU A 324 -0.52 -7.89 19.97
CA LEU A 324 -1.03 -7.27 18.77
C LEU A 324 -0.72 -5.77 18.66
N ALA A 325 -0.23 -5.12 19.73
CA ALA A 325 0.12 -3.70 19.71
C ALA A 325 1.20 -3.36 18.67
N GLN A 326 2.09 -4.31 18.36
CA GLN A 326 3.12 -4.17 17.32
C GLN A 326 2.55 -4.00 15.90
N PHE A 327 1.29 -4.37 15.68
CA PHE A 327 0.59 -4.22 14.40
C PHE A 327 -0.15 -2.88 14.29
N ASN A 328 -0.11 -2.02 15.31
CA ASN A 328 -0.68 -0.68 15.26
C ASN A 328 0.15 0.31 14.40
N ARG A 329 0.88 -0.19 13.39
CA ARG A 329 1.65 0.65 12.45
C ARG A 329 0.68 1.22 11.42
N ALA A 330 0.76 2.53 11.20
CA ALA A 330 -0.20 3.28 10.39
C ALA A 330 -0.49 2.64 9.01
N GLY A 331 0.53 2.21 8.26
CA GLY A 331 0.33 1.63 6.92
C GLY A 331 -0.42 0.29 6.89
N LEU A 332 -0.05 -0.66 7.77
CA LEU A 332 -0.70 -1.98 7.78
C LEU A 332 -2.16 -1.89 8.22
N VAL A 333 -2.46 -1.02 9.18
CA VAL A 333 -3.84 -0.85 9.65
C VAL A 333 -4.67 -0.08 8.62
N GLN A 334 -4.07 0.88 7.90
CA GLN A 334 -4.74 1.58 6.81
C GLN A 334 -5.19 0.62 5.70
N ASP A 335 -4.36 -0.32 5.27
CA ASP A 335 -4.74 -1.31 4.25
C ASP A 335 -5.90 -2.20 4.70
N VAL A 336 -5.89 -2.63 5.97
CA VAL A 336 -6.97 -3.44 6.55
C VAL A 336 -8.27 -2.65 6.63
N VAL A 337 -8.20 -1.41 7.13
CA VAL A 337 -9.35 -0.54 7.24
C VAL A 337 -9.92 -0.24 5.86
N GLN A 338 -9.10 0.10 4.87
CA GLN A 338 -9.55 0.32 3.49
C GLN A 338 -10.28 -0.88 2.91
N ARG A 339 -9.74 -2.10 3.12
CA ARG A 339 -10.38 -3.33 2.64
C ARG A 339 -11.72 -3.58 3.34
N LEU A 340 -11.76 -3.48 4.66
CA LEU A 340 -13.00 -3.64 5.45
C LEU A 340 -14.04 -2.59 5.07
N THR A 341 -13.64 -1.35 4.82
CA THR A 341 -14.50 -0.26 4.39
C THR A 341 -15.05 -0.48 2.98
N SER A 342 -14.23 -0.99 2.05
CA SER A 342 -14.68 -1.37 0.70
C SER A 342 -15.75 -2.48 0.77
N ASP A 343 -15.49 -3.54 1.53
CA ASP A 343 -16.43 -4.65 1.70
C ASP A 343 -17.71 -4.18 2.39
N PHE A 344 -17.58 -3.36 3.44
CA PHE A 344 -18.71 -2.74 4.14
C PHE A 344 -19.59 -1.92 3.21
N THR A 345 -19.00 -1.04 2.40
CA THR A 345 -19.75 -0.18 1.48
C THR A 345 -20.54 -1.02 0.47
N ALA A 346 -19.89 -2.00 -0.15
CA ALA A 346 -20.54 -2.87 -1.12
C ALA A 346 -21.67 -3.71 -0.48
N ASN A 347 -21.46 -4.21 0.73
CA ASN A 347 -22.48 -4.98 1.45
C ASN A 347 -23.65 -4.10 1.93
N LEU A 348 -23.37 -2.87 2.38
CA LEU A 348 -24.39 -1.91 2.80
C LEU A 348 -25.28 -1.51 1.62
N GLU A 349 -24.70 -1.23 0.45
CA GLU A 349 -25.48 -0.91 -0.76
C GLU A 349 -26.36 -2.07 -1.24
N ARG A 350 -25.86 -3.32 -1.18
CA ARG A 350 -26.69 -4.50 -1.49
C ARG A 350 -27.83 -4.66 -0.48
N SER A 351 -27.52 -4.48 0.80
CA SER A 351 -28.50 -4.56 1.88
C SER A 351 -29.57 -3.47 1.79
N LEU A 352 -29.22 -2.27 1.32
CA LEU A 352 -30.16 -1.18 1.01
C LEU A 352 -31.07 -1.50 -0.18
N LYS A 353 -30.57 -2.26 -1.17
CA LYS A 353 -31.37 -2.77 -2.31
C LYS A 353 -32.25 -3.98 -1.97
N GLY A 354 -32.20 -4.46 -0.72
CA GLY A 354 -32.92 -5.67 -0.30
C GLY A 354 -32.29 -6.98 -0.80
N GLU A 355 -31.06 -6.91 -1.34
CA GLU A 355 -30.31 -8.09 -1.75
C GLU A 355 -29.65 -8.74 -0.52
N THR A 356 -29.66 -10.07 -0.45
CA THR A 356 -28.96 -10.81 0.61
C THR A 356 -27.46 -10.59 0.49
N ALA A 357 -26.81 -10.26 1.61
CA ALA A 357 -25.36 -10.18 1.67
C ALA A 357 -24.75 -11.51 1.23
N SER A 358 -23.78 -11.47 0.31
CA SER A 358 -23.05 -12.67 -0.09
C SER A 358 -22.26 -13.20 1.11
N SER A 359 -22.57 -14.42 1.52
CA SER A 359 -21.85 -15.16 2.56
C SER A 359 -20.50 -15.70 2.09
N ASP A 360 -20.08 -15.45 0.84
CA ASP A 360 -18.84 -15.94 0.26
C ASP A 360 -17.64 -15.04 0.61
N LEU A 361 -17.32 -14.90 1.90
CA LEU A 361 -16.21 -14.04 2.32
C LEU A 361 -15.25 -14.67 3.31
N PHE A 362 -14.93 -15.96 3.16
CA PHE A 362 -13.62 -16.50 3.58
C PHE A 362 -13.23 -17.73 2.74
N LYS A 363 -12.86 -17.54 1.47
CA LYS A 363 -11.90 -18.49 0.87
C LYS A 363 -10.50 -18.08 1.33
N PRO A 364 -9.85 -18.81 2.26
CA PRO A 364 -8.41 -18.67 2.38
C PRO A 364 -7.82 -18.93 0.99
N ILE A 365 -6.84 -18.13 0.57
CA ILE A 365 -5.98 -18.56 -0.52
C ILE A 365 -5.24 -19.78 0.03
N SER A 366 -5.79 -20.96 -0.23
CA SER A 366 -5.06 -22.18 0.06
C SER A 366 -3.84 -22.16 -0.86
N PHE A 367 -2.70 -22.62 -0.33
CA PHE A 367 -1.51 -22.85 -1.13
C PHE A 367 -1.84 -23.60 -2.45
N TRP A 368 -2.85 -24.48 -2.40
CA TRP A 368 -3.40 -25.21 -3.53
C TRP A 368 -4.16 -24.36 -4.56
N SER A 369 -4.88 -23.30 -4.17
CA SER A 369 -5.57 -22.44 -5.15
C SER A 369 -4.60 -21.55 -5.92
N LEU A 370 -3.50 -21.13 -5.27
CA LEU A 370 -2.40 -20.42 -5.94
C LEU A 370 -1.60 -21.36 -6.85
N ALA A 371 -1.29 -22.57 -6.38
CA ALA A 371 -0.62 -23.60 -7.17
C ALA A 371 -1.47 -24.04 -8.39
N TRP A 372 -2.79 -24.15 -8.23
CA TRP A 372 -3.72 -24.48 -9.31
C TRP A 372 -3.86 -23.36 -10.33
N ALA A 373 -3.86 -22.09 -9.90
CA ALA A 373 -3.86 -20.94 -10.80
C ALA A 373 -2.57 -20.87 -11.63
N ILE A 374 -1.42 -21.18 -11.03
CA ILE A 374 -0.11 -21.25 -11.71
C ILE A 374 -0.05 -22.44 -12.67
N LEU A 375 -0.57 -23.62 -12.28
CA LEU A 375 -0.65 -24.79 -13.16
C LEU A 375 -1.58 -24.54 -14.35
N LYS A 376 -2.76 -23.93 -14.10
CA LYS A 376 -3.75 -23.64 -15.13
C LYS A 376 -3.22 -22.59 -16.11
N GLY A 377 -2.52 -21.56 -15.62
CA GLY A 377 -1.86 -20.55 -16.46
C GLY A 377 -0.75 -21.12 -17.35
N ARG A 378 -0.05 -22.18 -16.92
CA ARG A 378 0.93 -22.91 -17.75
C ARG A 378 0.31 -23.90 -18.74
N LEU A 379 -0.89 -24.41 -18.46
CA LEU A 379 -1.61 -25.37 -19.31
C LEU A 379 -2.50 -24.68 -20.36
N THR A 380 -3.04 -23.50 -20.11
CA THR A 380 -3.96 -22.82 -21.03
C THR A 380 -3.27 -21.80 -21.95
N GLY A 381 -2.04 -22.10 -22.41
CA GLY A 381 -1.24 -21.21 -23.25
C GLY A 381 -2.05 -20.35 -24.21
N ARG A 382 -2.20 -19.07 -23.87
CA ARG A 382 -2.62 -18.01 -24.79
C ARG A 382 -1.47 -17.02 -24.85
N ARG A 383 -0.95 -16.93 -26.07
CA ARG A 383 0.21 -16.17 -26.54
C ARG A 383 0.15 -14.70 -26.18
#